data_AF-A0A8C9E0Y2-F1
#
_entry.id   AF-A0A8C9E0Y2-F1
#
_cell.length_a   1.000
_cell.length_b   1.000
_cell.length_c   1.000
_cell.angle_alpha   90.00
_cell.angle_beta   90.00
_cell.angle_gamma   90.00
#
_symmetry.space_group_name_H-M   'P 1'
#
loop_
_entity.id
_entity.type
_entity.pdbx_description
1 polymer ?
#
loop_
_entity_poly.entity_id
_entity_poly.type
_entity_poly.pdbx_seq_one_letter_code
_entity_poly.pdbx_strand_id
1 'polypeptide(L)'
;MQPASAKWYDRRDYVFIEFCVEDSKDVNVNFEKSKLTFSCLGGSDNFKHLNEIDLFHCIDPNLNWLSVDFNNWKDWEDDSDEDMSNFDRFSEMMNNMGGDEDVDLPEVDGADDDSQDSDDEKMPDLE
;
A
#
# COMPACT_ATOMS: atom_id res chain seq x y z
N MET A 1 22.33 13.18 -10.54
CA MET A 1 21.54 12.62 -11.65
C MET A 1 21.77 11.13 -11.65
N GLN A 2 20.70 10.35 -11.48
CA GLN A 2 20.77 8.89 -11.41
C GLN A 2 19.53 8.30 -12.09
N PRO A 3 19.58 7.05 -12.57
CA PRO A 3 18.37 6.39 -13.05
C PRO A 3 17.37 6.21 -11.90
N ALA A 4 16.10 6.47 -12.17
CA ALA A 4 15.01 6.02 -11.31
C ALA A 4 14.96 4.48 -11.30
N SER A 5 14.62 3.88 -10.17
CA SER A 5 14.25 2.48 -10.13
C SER A 5 12.99 2.26 -10.96
N ALA A 6 12.92 1.14 -11.67
CA ALA A 6 11.79 0.85 -12.53
C ALA A 6 11.35 -0.61 -12.45
N LYS A 7 10.05 -0.84 -12.62
CA LYS A 7 9.43 -2.16 -12.76
C LYS A 7 8.80 -2.25 -14.14
N TRP A 8 8.73 -3.45 -14.70
CA TRP A 8 8.11 -3.64 -16.01
C TRP A 8 7.42 -5.00 -16.12
N TYR A 9 6.43 -5.07 -17.00
CA TYR A 9 5.74 -6.31 -17.37
C TYR A 9 5.13 -6.18 -18.77
N ASP A 10 4.95 -7.30 -19.45
CA ASP A 10 4.34 -7.36 -20.77
C ASP A 10 2.91 -7.89 -20.75
N ARG A 11 2.18 -7.56 -21.81
CA ARG A 11 0.89 -8.08 -22.23
C ARG A 11 0.97 -8.38 -23.72
N ARG A 12 -0.08 -8.99 -24.28
CA ARG A 12 -0.10 -9.44 -25.69
C ARG A 12 0.38 -8.36 -26.68
N ASP A 13 -0.04 -7.11 -26.49
CA ASP A 13 0.21 -6.01 -27.43
C ASP A 13 0.93 -4.80 -26.79
N TYR A 14 1.27 -4.86 -25.49
CA TYR A 14 1.79 -3.72 -24.73
C TYR A 14 2.86 -4.14 -23.73
N VAL A 15 3.82 -3.25 -23.48
CA VAL A 15 4.76 -3.35 -22.37
C VAL A 15 4.56 -2.13 -21.46
N PHE A 16 4.46 -2.39 -20.16
CA PHE A 16 4.31 -1.37 -19.14
C PHE A 16 5.63 -1.21 -18.41
N ILE A 17 6.06 0.04 -18.22
CA ILE A 17 7.26 0.39 -17.45
C ILE A 17 6.85 1.48 -16.46
N GLU A 18 7.05 1.21 -15.18
CA GLU A 18 6.76 2.12 -14.07
C GLU A 18 8.08 2.64 -13.51
N PHE A 19 8.30 3.96 -13.53
CA PHE A 19 9.45 4.60 -12.89
C PHE A 19 9.04 5.08 -11.49
N CYS A 20 9.63 4.50 -10.45
CA CYS A 20 9.29 4.84 -9.06
C CYS A 20 10.05 6.11 -8.65
N VAL A 21 9.43 7.28 -8.81
CA VAL A 21 9.95 8.58 -8.37
C VAL A 21 8.87 9.32 -7.57
N GLU A 22 9.14 9.57 -6.30
CA GLU A 22 8.25 10.34 -5.43
C GLU A 22 8.25 11.83 -5.79
N ASP A 23 7.08 12.48 -5.66
CA ASP A 23 6.86 13.91 -5.93
C ASP A 23 7.44 14.38 -7.27
N SER A 24 7.26 13.57 -8.32
CA SER A 24 7.86 13.84 -9.62
C SER A 24 7.32 15.13 -10.26
N LYS A 25 8.24 15.92 -10.83
CA LYS A 25 7.98 17.18 -11.56
C LYS A 25 8.73 17.18 -12.88
N ASP A 26 8.27 18.01 -13.82
CA ASP A 26 8.89 18.15 -15.15
C ASP A 26 9.12 16.80 -15.85
N VAL A 27 8.13 15.91 -15.74
CA VAL A 27 8.18 14.58 -16.35
C VAL A 27 8.24 14.71 -17.87
N ASN A 28 9.28 14.13 -18.45
CA ASN A 28 9.49 14.09 -19.88
C ASN A 28 9.78 12.65 -20.31
N VAL A 29 9.00 12.16 -21.28
CA VAL A 29 9.11 10.82 -21.83
C VAL A 29 9.23 10.94 -23.35
N ASN A 30 10.34 10.45 -23.88
CA ASN A 30 10.61 10.40 -25.32
C ASN A 30 10.59 8.95 -25.79
N PHE A 31 9.70 8.66 -26.74
CA PHE A 31 9.63 7.36 -27.41
C PHE A 31 10.30 7.45 -28.78
N GLU A 32 11.29 6.59 -28.99
CA GLU A 32 11.84 6.28 -30.29
C GLU A 32 11.46 4.86 -30.67
N LYS A 33 11.65 4.47 -31.94
CA LYS A 33 11.30 3.12 -32.39
C LYS A 33 11.97 2.04 -31.56
N SER A 34 13.23 2.23 -31.17
CA SER A 34 14.03 1.23 -30.47
C SER A 34 14.61 1.74 -29.15
N LYS A 35 14.16 2.90 -28.66
CA LYS A 35 14.68 3.51 -27.44
C LYS A 35 13.59 4.25 -26.69
N LEU A 36 13.61 4.15 -25.38
CA LEU A 36 12.79 4.93 -24.46
C LEU A 36 13.71 5.79 -23.58
N THR A 37 13.42 7.08 -23.51
CA THR A 37 14.10 7.99 -22.58
C THR A 37 13.08 8.59 -21.62
N PHE A 38 13.29 8.39 -20.32
CA PHE A 38 12.51 9.00 -19.25
C PHE A 38 13.39 9.96 -18.46
N SER A 39 12.88 11.14 -18.12
CA SER A 39 13.54 12.07 -17.22
C SER A 39 12.52 12.86 -16.41
N CYS A 40 12.88 13.20 -15.16
CA CYS A 40 12.08 14.08 -14.31
C CYS A 40 12.94 14.68 -13.19
N LEU A 41 12.33 15.57 -12.41
CA LEU A 41 12.80 15.99 -11.09
C LEU A 41 12.01 15.20 -10.04
N GLY A 42 12.65 14.70 -8.99
CA GLY A 42 12.02 14.00 -7.87
C GLY A 42 12.19 14.75 -6.57
N GLY A 43 11.24 14.57 -5.64
CA GLY A 43 11.30 15.10 -4.28
C GLY A 43 11.28 16.64 -4.16
N SER A 44 11.44 17.13 -2.94
CA SER A 44 11.52 18.57 -2.64
C SER A 44 12.85 19.19 -3.07
N ASP A 45 13.91 18.40 -3.19
CA ASP A 45 15.25 18.83 -3.59
C ASP A 45 15.42 18.92 -5.12
N ASN A 46 14.38 18.56 -5.88
CA ASN A 46 14.38 18.51 -7.35
C ASN A 46 15.52 17.64 -7.89
N PHE A 47 15.74 16.48 -7.27
CA PHE A 47 16.77 15.54 -7.70
C PHE A 47 16.49 15.05 -9.13
N LYS A 48 17.49 15.12 -10.02
CA LYS A 48 17.33 14.75 -11.43
C LYS A 48 17.37 13.24 -11.65
N HIS A 49 16.33 12.70 -12.25
CA HIS A 49 16.27 11.33 -12.75
C HIS A 49 16.40 11.27 -14.28
N LEU A 50 17.15 10.28 -14.78
CA LEU A 50 17.30 10.01 -16.21
C LEU A 50 17.48 8.50 -16.44
N ASN A 51 16.58 7.92 -17.22
CA ASN A 51 16.64 6.53 -17.67
C ASN A 51 16.66 6.51 -19.19
N GLU A 52 17.65 5.84 -19.76
CA GLU A 52 17.73 5.55 -21.19
C GLU A 52 17.69 4.03 -21.36
N ILE A 53 16.72 3.53 -22.13
CA ILE A 53 16.44 2.11 -22.28
C ILE A 53 16.39 1.78 -23.76
N ASP A 54 17.34 0.97 -24.23
CA ASP A 54 17.28 0.36 -25.55
C ASP A 54 16.27 -0.79 -25.53
N LEU A 55 15.29 -0.74 -26.44
CA LEU A 55 14.17 -1.68 -26.48
C LEU A 55 14.57 -2.94 -27.25
N PHE A 56 14.15 -4.10 -26.75
CA PHE A 56 14.40 -5.39 -27.40
C PHE A 56 13.67 -5.52 -28.76
N HIS A 57 12.49 -4.93 -28.86
CA HIS A 57 11.69 -4.87 -30.08
C HIS A 57 11.26 -3.45 -30.39
N CYS A 58 11.05 -3.17 -31.67
CA CYS A 58 10.60 -1.87 -32.10
C CYS A 58 9.15 -1.61 -31.64
N ILE A 59 8.90 -0.43 -31.10
CA ILE A 59 7.56 0.05 -30.74
C ILE A 59 7.07 1.06 -31.79
N ASP A 60 5.77 1.35 -31.77
CA ASP A 60 5.22 2.53 -32.45
C ASP A 60 5.25 3.73 -31.49
N PRO A 61 6.11 4.74 -31.74
CA PRO A 61 6.21 5.92 -30.87
C PRO A 61 4.94 6.77 -30.82
N ASN A 62 4.05 6.65 -31.81
CA ASN A 62 2.84 7.46 -31.92
C ASN A 62 1.63 6.83 -31.20
N LEU A 63 1.73 5.57 -30.78
CA LEU A 63 0.72 4.88 -29.96
C LEU A 63 0.95 5.14 -28.46
N ASN A 64 1.27 6.38 -28.10
CA ASN A 64 1.65 6.81 -26.74
C ASN A 64 0.45 7.09 -25.81
N TRP A 65 -0.76 6.63 -26.14
CA TRP A 65 -1.99 6.95 -25.42
C TRP A 65 -2.11 6.17 -24.09
N LEU A 66 -1.18 6.39 -23.17
CA LEU A 66 -1.33 6.03 -21.76
C LEU A 66 -0.78 7.19 -20.94
N SER A 67 -1.50 8.31 -20.94
CA SER A 67 -1.36 9.27 -19.84
C SER A 67 -2.07 8.69 -18.63
N VAL A 68 -1.33 8.45 -17.55
CA VAL A 68 -1.92 8.14 -16.26
C VAL A 68 -2.55 9.43 -15.72
N ASP A 69 -3.88 9.45 -15.61
CA ASP A 69 -4.60 10.49 -14.89
C ASP A 69 -4.60 10.14 -13.40
N PHE A 70 -3.68 10.73 -12.63
CA PHE A 70 -3.60 10.52 -11.18
C PHE A 70 -4.83 11.04 -10.42
N ASN A 71 -5.64 11.92 -11.01
CA ASN A 71 -6.92 12.31 -10.39
C ASN A 71 -7.97 11.21 -10.48
N ASN A 72 -7.80 10.27 -11.42
CA ASN A 72 -8.74 9.18 -11.71
C ASN A 72 -8.13 7.80 -11.45
N TRP A 73 -6.98 7.74 -10.79
CA TRP A 73 -6.34 6.49 -10.39
C TRP A 73 -7.13 5.86 -9.25
N LYS A 74 -7.71 4.68 -9.50
CA LYS A 74 -8.27 3.84 -8.43
C LYS A 74 -7.15 3.03 -7.80
N ASP A 75 -6.87 3.27 -6.51
CA ASP A 75 -6.05 2.35 -5.73
C ASP A 75 -6.78 1.01 -5.59
N TRP A 76 -6.04 -0.07 -5.76
CA TRP A 76 -6.54 -1.44 -5.64
C TRP A 76 -6.75 -1.86 -4.17
N GLU A 77 -6.33 -1.01 -3.21
CA GLU A 77 -6.57 -1.22 -1.77
C GLU A 77 -7.95 -0.73 -1.29
N ASP A 78 -8.71 -0.07 -2.15
CA ASP A 78 -10.06 0.47 -1.85
C ASP A 78 -11.20 -0.54 -2.08
N ASP A 79 -10.89 -1.83 -2.29
CA ASP A 79 -11.88 -2.92 -2.25
C ASP A 79 -12.14 -3.41 -0.80
N SER A 80 -11.71 -2.64 0.21
CA SER A 80 -12.04 -2.86 1.63
C SER A 80 -13.02 -1.82 2.19
N ASP A 81 -13.96 -1.38 1.37
CA ASP A 81 -15.09 -0.50 1.77
C ASP A 81 -16.22 -1.24 2.54
N GLU A 82 -15.86 -2.25 3.35
CA GLU A 82 -16.77 -2.88 4.32
C GLU A 82 -16.03 -3.07 5.66
N ASP A 83 -15.85 -2.00 6.46
CA ASP A 83 -16.07 -2.05 7.93
C ASP A 83 -15.82 -0.77 8.74
N MET A 84 -15.99 0.45 8.19
CA MET A 84 -16.06 1.64 9.05
C MET A 84 -17.33 1.71 9.93
N SER A 85 -18.28 0.77 9.77
CA SER A 85 -19.49 0.68 10.61
C SER A 85 -19.35 -0.30 11.79
N ASN A 86 -18.27 -1.09 11.85
CA ASN A 86 -18.11 -2.11 12.88
C ASN A 86 -17.75 -1.48 14.25
N PHE A 87 -17.03 -0.36 14.25
CA PHE A 87 -16.73 0.39 15.48
C PHE A 87 -17.97 1.03 16.10
N ASP A 88 -18.86 1.60 15.29
CA ASP A 88 -20.10 2.21 15.77
C ASP A 88 -21.04 1.15 16.37
N ARG A 89 -21.16 -0.02 15.72
CA ARG A 89 -21.98 -1.14 16.20
C ARG A 89 -21.42 -1.81 17.46
N PHE A 90 -20.08 -1.91 17.57
CA PHE A 90 -19.40 -2.41 18.77
C PHE A 90 -19.54 -1.42 19.94
N SER A 91 -19.44 -0.12 19.66
CA SER A 91 -19.64 0.94 20.65
C SER A 91 -21.09 0.96 21.16
N GLU A 92 -22.07 0.73 20.28
CA GLU A 92 -23.48 0.60 20.66
C GLU A 92 -23.73 -0.64 21.55
N MET A 93 -23.12 -1.79 21.24
CA MET A 93 -23.18 -2.99 22.11
C MET A 93 -22.57 -2.76 23.50
N MET A 94 -21.43 -2.06 23.60
CA MET A 94 -20.79 -1.73 24.89
C MET A 94 -21.61 -0.73 25.70
N ASN A 95 -22.26 0.24 25.04
CA ASN A 95 -23.11 1.24 25.70
C ASN A 95 -24.43 0.62 26.22
N ASN A 96 -24.95 -0.41 25.56
CA ASN A 96 -26.17 -1.11 25.99
C ASN A 96 -25.95 -2.18 27.07
N MET A 97 -24.70 -2.56 27.36
CA MET A 97 -24.37 -3.59 28.36
C MET A 97 -23.85 -3.02 29.69
N GLY A 98 -23.81 -1.69 29.84
CA GLY A 98 -23.21 -0.98 30.97
C GLY A 98 -24.20 -0.14 31.80
N GLY A 99 -25.47 -0.55 31.90
CA GLY A 99 -26.50 0.21 32.60
C GLY A 99 -27.39 -0.64 33.51
N ASP A 100 -27.11 -0.54 34.81
CA ASP A 100 -28.02 -0.63 35.96
C ASP A 100 -28.80 -1.93 36.21
N GLU A 101 -28.29 -2.74 37.13
CA GLU A 101 -29.15 -3.43 38.11
C GLU A 101 -28.41 -3.63 39.44
N ASP A 102 -28.99 -3.04 40.49
CA ASP A 102 -28.65 -3.24 41.88
C ASP A 102 -28.60 -4.74 42.22
N VAL A 103 -27.40 -5.31 42.23
CA VAL A 103 -27.13 -6.61 42.86
C VAL A 103 -26.31 -6.38 44.11
N ASP A 104 -26.98 -6.43 45.27
CA ASP A 104 -26.35 -6.57 46.58
C ASP A 104 -25.32 -7.72 46.51
N LEU A 105 -24.04 -7.36 46.42
CA LEU A 105 -22.94 -8.31 46.47
C LEU A 105 -22.94 -8.97 47.86
N PRO A 106 -23.04 -10.31 47.97
CA PRO A 106 -22.60 -10.97 49.18
C PRO A 106 -21.08 -10.80 49.28
N GLU A 107 -20.59 -10.30 50.42
CA GLU A 107 -19.17 -10.32 50.78
C GLU A 107 -18.67 -11.77 50.75
N VAL A 108 -18.04 -12.17 49.64
CA VAL A 108 -17.35 -13.45 49.53
C VAL A 108 -15.89 -13.20 49.88
N ASP A 109 -15.57 -13.63 51.09
CA ASP A 109 -14.24 -13.73 51.69
C ASP A 109 -13.26 -14.48 50.77
N GLY A 110 -11.99 -14.09 50.86
CA GLY A 110 -10.97 -14.31 49.82
C GLY A 110 -10.68 -15.76 49.43
N ALA A 111 -10.21 -15.91 48.19
CA ALA A 111 -9.46 -17.07 47.73
C ALA A 111 -8.63 -16.70 46.48
N ASP A 112 -7.32 -16.63 46.72
CA ASP A 112 -6.19 -17.02 45.86
C ASP A 112 -6.18 -16.63 44.38
N ASP A 113 -5.29 -15.66 44.14
CA ASP A 113 -4.51 -15.38 42.95
C ASP A 113 -3.85 -16.64 42.37
N ASP A 114 -4.46 -17.22 41.33
CA ASP A 114 -3.80 -18.12 40.38
C ASP A 114 -3.76 -17.44 39.01
N SER A 115 -2.88 -16.45 38.86
CA SER A 115 -2.45 -15.98 37.53
C SER A 115 -1.68 -17.11 36.83
N GLN A 116 -2.39 -17.96 36.08
CA GLN A 116 -1.77 -18.87 35.12
C GLN A 116 -1.32 -18.04 33.90
N ASP A 117 -0.04 -17.70 33.87
CA ASP A 117 0.64 -17.07 32.73
C ASP A 117 0.71 -18.06 31.54
N SER A 118 -0.34 -18.06 30.73
CA SER A 118 -0.50 -18.97 29.59
C SER A 118 0.42 -18.64 28.40
N ASP A 119 1.65 -18.17 28.60
CA ASP A 119 2.60 -17.84 27.52
C ASP A 119 4.01 -18.43 27.69
N ASP A 120 4.28 -19.29 28.68
CA ASP A 120 5.62 -19.89 28.88
C ASP A 120 5.78 -21.31 28.28
N GLU A 121 5.14 -21.57 27.12
CA GLU A 121 5.49 -22.73 26.30
C GLU A 121 6.70 -22.43 25.40
N LYS A 122 7.85 -22.95 25.82
CA LYS A 122 9.13 -22.92 25.12
C LYS A 122 9.03 -23.46 23.69
N MET A 123 9.30 -22.62 22.69
CA MET A 123 9.33 -22.99 21.27
C MET A 123 10.25 -24.19 21.00
N PRO A 124 9.85 -25.15 20.15
CA PRO A 124 10.72 -26.27 19.77
C PRO A 124 11.83 -25.80 18.82
N ASP A 125 13.04 -26.32 19.01
CA ASP A 125 14.19 -26.05 18.14
C ASP A 125 13.97 -26.66 16.75
N LEU A 126 14.28 -25.88 15.71
CA LEU A 126 14.21 -26.26 14.30
C LEU A 126 15.39 -27.18 13.94
N GLU A 127 15.12 -28.40 13.47
CA GLU A 127 16.07 -29.25 12.75
C GLU A 127 16.30 -28.79 11.30
#